data_AF-A0A2U3LS45-F1
#
_entry.id   AF-A0A2U3LS45-F1
#
_cell.length_a   1.000
_cell.length_b   1.000
_cell.length_c   1.000
_cell.angle_alpha   90.00
_cell.angle_beta   90.00
_cell.angle_gamma   90.00
#
_symmetry.space_group_name_H-M   'P 1'
#
loop_
_entity.id
_entity.type
_entity.pdbx_description
1 polymer ?
#
loop_
_entity_poly.entity_id
_entity_poly.type
_entity_poly.pdbx_seq_one_letter_code
_entity_poly.pdbx_strand_id
1 'polypeptide(L)'
;MSLAFPNRISLLGILLLATAALLPAAKNLEVISIDVEGGQATLFVAPGGDSMLVDTGWAGHNRRDANRILAAAKSAGVKKIDYLVTTHYHADHVGGVPQLNEKIPIRNFVDHGDSVESGKDANVLFNAYKAFRDKGNHIQVKPGDTIPVKGLDVKVLSSAGELIASPLAGAGQPNPECAAFQKHDADATENAQSVGFLVTFGDFRMIDLGDLTWNKEYDLVCPINKIGPVDVFLVSHHGIDASNSPQLVHALAPRVAIMNNGPRKGGAPDTWQLIHDSPGLQDLWQLHFAIAGGKEHNSSDTLIANVDEICEGKWLKLVAHSDGSFTVTNSRNKYEKAYPPR
;
A
#
# COMPACT_ATOMS: atom_id res chain seq x y z
N MET A 1 -2.07 -55.71 -73.98
CA MET A 1 -1.06 -55.26 -73.00
C MET A 1 -1.21 -53.76 -72.83
N SER A 2 -1.58 -53.36 -71.60
CA SER A 2 -1.48 -52.05 -70.92
C SER A 2 -1.56 -50.73 -71.70
N LEU A 3 -2.30 -49.76 -71.12
CA LEU A 3 -2.14 -48.28 -71.11
C LEU A 3 -3.55 -47.64 -71.14
N ALA A 4 -3.94 -46.65 -70.35
CA ALA A 4 -3.52 -46.04 -69.09
C ALA A 4 -4.72 -45.18 -68.63
N PHE A 5 -5.07 -45.16 -67.35
CA PHE A 5 -6.12 -44.28 -66.82
C PHE A 5 -5.57 -42.85 -66.56
N PRO A 6 -6.33 -41.77 -66.84
CA PRO A 6 -5.95 -40.44 -66.37
C PRO A 6 -6.42 -40.24 -64.92
N ASN A 7 -5.45 -40.02 -64.02
CA ASN A 7 -5.67 -39.61 -62.64
C ASN A 7 -6.25 -38.19 -62.59
N ARG A 8 -7.44 -38.05 -62.00
CA ARG A 8 -7.95 -36.76 -61.51
C ARG A 8 -7.27 -36.43 -60.19
N ILE A 9 -6.41 -35.42 -60.19
CA ILE A 9 -5.84 -34.85 -58.97
C ILE A 9 -6.91 -33.94 -58.35
N SER A 10 -7.53 -34.41 -57.27
CA SER A 10 -8.36 -33.57 -56.40
C SER A 10 -7.45 -32.66 -55.57
N LEU A 11 -7.49 -31.35 -55.83
CA LEU A 11 -7.00 -30.35 -54.87
C LEU A 11 -7.99 -30.26 -53.70
N LEU A 12 -7.68 -30.93 -52.59
CA LEU A 12 -8.21 -30.53 -51.29
C LEU A 12 -7.17 -29.63 -50.62
N GLY A 13 -7.36 -28.32 -50.72
CA GLY A 13 -6.62 -27.35 -49.91
C GLY A 13 -7.15 -27.41 -48.48
N ILE A 14 -6.35 -27.95 -47.55
CA ILE A 14 -6.60 -27.84 -46.11
C ILE A 14 -6.13 -26.46 -45.69
N LEU A 15 -7.07 -25.53 -45.51
CA LEU A 15 -6.83 -24.24 -44.89
C LEU A 15 -6.78 -24.45 -43.37
N LEU A 16 -5.58 -24.68 -42.83
CA LEU A 16 -5.34 -24.63 -41.38
C LEU A 16 -5.41 -23.15 -40.93
N LEU A 17 -6.59 -22.73 -40.49
CA LEU A 17 -6.76 -21.52 -39.69
C LEU A 17 -6.11 -21.73 -38.33
N ALA A 18 -4.85 -21.31 -38.20
CA ALA A 18 -4.18 -21.19 -36.91
C ALA A 18 -4.86 -20.05 -36.11
N THR A 19 -5.87 -20.38 -35.32
CA THR A 19 -6.37 -19.50 -34.27
C THR A 19 -5.33 -19.49 -33.16
N ALA A 20 -4.31 -18.62 -33.29
CA ALA A 20 -3.52 -18.23 -32.14
C ALA A 20 -4.48 -17.56 -31.16
N ALA A 21 -4.84 -18.28 -30.09
CA ALA A 21 -5.57 -17.69 -28.98
C ALA A 21 -4.66 -16.58 -28.43
N LEU A 22 -5.00 -15.33 -28.71
CA LEU A 22 -4.45 -14.17 -28.02
C LEU A 22 -4.82 -14.33 -26.55
N LEU A 23 -3.91 -14.94 -25.77
CA LEU A 23 -4.01 -14.89 -24.32
C LEU A 23 -4.07 -13.41 -23.94
N PRO A 24 -5.05 -12.99 -23.11
CA PRO A 24 -5.07 -11.62 -22.62
C PRO A 24 -3.70 -11.30 -22.01
N ALA A 25 -3.13 -10.14 -22.36
CA ALA A 25 -1.94 -9.66 -21.68
C ALA A 25 -2.20 -9.69 -20.16
N ALA A 26 -1.23 -10.20 -19.39
CA ALA A 26 -1.35 -10.20 -17.94
C ALA A 26 -1.62 -8.77 -17.49
N LYS A 27 -2.68 -8.58 -16.69
CA LYS A 27 -2.99 -7.27 -16.13
C LYS A 27 -1.94 -6.93 -15.07
N ASN A 28 -1.69 -5.65 -14.88
CA ASN A 28 -0.73 -5.14 -13.90
C ASN A 28 -1.38 -5.04 -12.52
N LEU A 29 -0.56 -4.93 -11.48
CA LEU A 29 -1.00 -4.45 -10.18
C LEU A 29 -1.16 -2.93 -10.25
N GLU A 30 -2.32 -2.40 -9.89
CA GLU A 30 -2.49 -0.97 -9.67
C GLU A 30 -2.54 -0.65 -8.17
N VAL A 31 -1.84 0.40 -7.75
CA VAL A 31 -1.88 0.92 -6.38
C VAL A 31 -2.21 2.41 -6.44
N ILE A 32 -3.19 2.88 -5.67
CA ILE A 32 -3.60 4.28 -5.65
C ILE A 32 -3.52 4.78 -4.21
N SER A 33 -2.56 5.65 -3.93
CA SER A 33 -2.46 6.38 -2.66
C SER A 33 -3.37 7.61 -2.74
N ILE A 34 -4.42 7.64 -1.93
CA ILE A 34 -5.53 8.60 -2.01
C ILE A 34 -5.33 9.65 -0.92
N ASP A 35 -5.36 10.93 -1.31
CA ASP A 35 -5.23 12.02 -0.34
C ASP A 35 -6.44 12.10 0.58
N VAL A 36 -6.17 11.91 1.87
CA VAL A 36 -7.11 12.09 2.98
C VAL A 36 -6.63 13.18 3.95
N GLU A 37 -5.68 14.02 3.50
CA GLU A 37 -5.12 15.17 4.23
C GLU A 37 -4.42 14.78 5.55
N GLY A 38 -3.61 13.71 5.51
CA GLY A 38 -2.86 13.19 6.64
C GLY A 38 -3.65 12.12 7.35
N GLY A 39 -3.34 10.87 7.01
CA GLY A 39 -4.11 9.67 7.29
C GLY A 39 -3.81 8.64 6.21
N GLN A 40 -4.55 7.54 6.15
CA GLN A 40 -4.33 6.52 5.13
C GLN A 40 -5.60 6.12 4.38
N ALA A 41 -5.44 6.03 3.05
CA ALA A 41 -6.34 5.33 2.15
C ALA A 41 -5.54 4.89 0.92
N THR A 42 -5.22 3.60 0.83
CA THR A 42 -4.43 3.04 -0.28
C THR A 42 -5.22 1.91 -0.94
N LEU A 43 -5.57 2.07 -2.21
CA LEU A 43 -6.32 1.08 -2.98
C LEU A 43 -5.38 0.26 -3.87
N PHE A 44 -5.32 -1.04 -3.61
CA PHE A 44 -4.67 -2.04 -4.46
C PHE A 44 -5.72 -2.71 -5.35
N VAL A 45 -5.41 -2.87 -6.63
CA VAL A 45 -6.21 -3.63 -7.60
C VAL A 45 -5.31 -4.68 -8.22
N ALA A 46 -5.53 -5.93 -7.82
CA ALA A 46 -4.75 -7.05 -8.33
C ALA A 46 -4.99 -7.26 -9.84
N PRO A 47 -4.09 -7.93 -10.56
CA PRO A 47 -4.28 -8.30 -11.96
C PRO A 47 -5.63 -8.98 -12.25
N GLY A 48 -6.11 -9.80 -11.32
CA GLY A 48 -7.39 -10.50 -11.43
C GLY A 48 -8.63 -9.61 -11.22
N GLY A 49 -8.45 -8.37 -10.75
CA GLY A 49 -9.51 -7.41 -10.44
C GLY A 49 -10.01 -7.44 -8.99
N ASP A 50 -9.48 -8.32 -8.14
CA ASP A 50 -9.73 -8.28 -6.69
C ASP A 50 -9.16 -6.97 -6.12
N SER A 51 -9.94 -6.29 -5.27
CA SER A 51 -9.56 -5.02 -4.66
C SER A 51 -9.23 -5.17 -3.17
N MET A 52 -8.16 -4.52 -2.74
CA MET A 52 -7.80 -4.36 -1.32
C MET A 52 -7.65 -2.88 -1.02
N LEU A 53 -8.52 -2.33 -0.17
CA LEU A 53 -8.39 -0.98 0.35
C LEU A 53 -7.76 -1.06 1.74
N VAL A 54 -6.73 -0.25 1.98
CA VAL A 54 -6.05 -0.14 3.25
C VAL A 54 -6.40 1.21 3.86
N ASP A 55 -7.09 1.16 4.98
CA ASP A 55 -7.67 2.30 5.70
C ASP A 55 -8.62 3.17 4.87
N THR A 56 -9.25 4.14 5.54
CA THR A 56 -10.38 4.91 4.99
C THR A 56 -10.32 6.40 5.29
N GLY A 57 -9.23 6.90 5.87
CA GLY A 57 -9.12 8.29 6.26
C GLY A 57 -10.05 8.66 7.42
N TRP A 58 -10.38 9.94 7.47
CA TRP A 58 -11.16 10.58 8.53
C TRP A 58 -12.66 10.41 8.38
N ALA A 59 -13.35 10.44 9.51
CA ALA A 59 -14.79 10.70 9.55
C ALA A 59 -15.10 12.18 9.29
N GLY A 60 -16.37 12.50 9.01
CA GLY A 60 -16.82 13.90 8.93
C GLY A 60 -16.51 14.56 7.59
N HIS A 61 -16.09 15.83 7.61
CA HIS A 61 -15.70 16.65 6.44
C HIS A 61 -16.64 16.54 5.22
N ASN A 62 -17.95 16.51 5.45
CA ASN A 62 -18.95 16.28 4.39
C ASN A 62 -18.65 15.03 3.52
N ARG A 63 -18.16 13.96 4.17
CA ARG A 63 -17.80 12.67 3.57
C ARG A 63 -16.65 12.77 2.56
N ARG A 64 -15.74 13.76 2.72
CA ARG A 64 -14.61 14.02 1.82
C ARG A 64 -13.84 12.75 1.50
N ASP A 65 -13.35 12.03 2.52
CA ASP A 65 -12.44 10.90 2.31
C ASP A 65 -13.15 9.72 1.66
N ALA A 66 -14.35 9.39 2.13
CA ALA A 66 -15.21 8.40 1.48
C ALA A 66 -15.54 8.74 0.01
N ASN A 67 -15.71 10.02 -0.33
CA ASN A 67 -15.94 10.46 -1.71
C ASN A 67 -14.66 10.36 -2.57
N ARG A 68 -13.49 10.71 -2.02
CA ARG A 68 -12.19 10.58 -2.71
C ARG A 68 -11.85 9.12 -2.96
N ILE A 69 -12.07 8.24 -1.98
CA ILE A 69 -11.93 6.79 -2.12
C ILE A 69 -12.86 6.25 -3.21
N LEU A 70 -14.14 6.66 -3.20
CA LEU A 70 -15.09 6.25 -4.24
C LEU A 70 -14.66 6.73 -5.63
N ALA A 71 -14.10 7.94 -5.75
CA ALA A 71 -13.59 8.47 -7.01
C ALA A 71 -12.39 7.65 -7.53
N ALA A 72 -11.44 7.33 -6.67
CA ALA A 72 -10.31 6.46 -7.00
C ALA A 72 -10.78 5.06 -7.41
N ALA A 73 -11.67 4.44 -6.64
CA ALA A 73 -12.26 3.13 -6.94
C ALA A 73 -12.96 3.13 -8.32
N LYS A 74 -13.77 4.15 -8.61
CA LYS A 74 -14.40 4.33 -9.93
C LYS A 74 -13.37 4.46 -11.05
N SER A 75 -12.30 5.22 -10.82
CA SER A 75 -11.23 5.40 -11.83
C SER A 75 -10.50 4.09 -12.15
N ALA A 76 -10.41 3.18 -11.18
CA ALA A 76 -9.81 1.86 -11.32
C ALA A 76 -10.83 0.76 -11.72
N GLY A 77 -12.08 1.12 -12.00
CA GLY A 77 -13.14 0.15 -12.36
C GLY A 77 -13.62 -0.73 -11.20
N VAL A 78 -13.27 -0.39 -9.96
CA VAL A 78 -13.62 -1.12 -8.74
C VAL A 78 -15.06 -0.79 -8.34
N LYS A 79 -15.91 -1.83 -8.24
CA LYS A 79 -17.34 -1.72 -7.91
C LYS A 79 -17.69 -2.15 -6.48
N LYS A 80 -16.74 -2.78 -5.81
CA LYS A 80 -16.81 -3.30 -4.44
C LYS A 80 -15.39 -3.34 -3.88
N ILE A 81 -15.24 -3.26 -2.57
CA ILE A 81 -13.98 -3.53 -1.90
C ILE A 81 -13.99 -5.01 -1.48
N ASP A 82 -13.13 -5.83 -2.08
CA ASP A 82 -13.06 -7.25 -1.72
C ASP A 82 -12.41 -7.46 -0.35
N TYR A 83 -11.42 -6.64 0.01
CA TYR A 83 -10.77 -6.63 1.33
C TYR A 83 -10.59 -5.19 1.81
N LEU A 84 -11.20 -4.83 2.94
CA LEU A 84 -10.86 -3.63 3.67
C LEU A 84 -9.90 -4.03 4.80
N VAL A 85 -8.64 -3.64 4.70
CA VAL A 85 -7.65 -3.75 5.76
C VAL A 85 -7.71 -2.48 6.60
N THR A 86 -8.01 -2.63 7.88
CA THR A 86 -7.88 -1.56 8.86
C THR A 86 -6.59 -1.80 9.62
N THR A 87 -5.60 -0.93 9.44
CA THR A 87 -4.28 -1.10 10.06
C THR A 87 -4.41 -1.00 11.57
N HIS A 88 -5.09 0.03 12.06
CA HIS A 88 -5.39 0.25 13.48
C HIS A 88 -6.58 1.22 13.63
N TYR A 89 -7.01 1.49 14.87
CA TYR A 89 -8.28 2.17 15.13
C TYR A 89 -8.22 3.68 15.40
N HIS A 90 -7.20 4.41 14.94
CA HIS A 90 -7.20 5.88 15.02
C HIS A 90 -8.09 6.52 13.94
N ALA A 91 -8.53 7.75 14.22
CA ALA A 91 -9.62 8.42 13.51
C ALA A 91 -9.35 8.63 12.02
N ASP A 92 -8.10 8.75 11.63
CA ASP A 92 -7.65 9.00 10.26
C ASP A 92 -7.27 7.74 9.48
N HIS A 93 -7.54 6.58 10.08
CA HIS A 93 -7.43 5.27 9.47
C HIS A 93 -8.82 4.64 9.37
N VAL A 94 -9.51 4.49 10.50
CA VAL A 94 -10.80 3.79 10.56
C VAL A 94 -12.02 4.72 10.45
N GLY A 95 -11.84 6.04 10.57
CA GLY A 95 -12.95 6.98 10.69
C GLY A 95 -13.86 7.05 9.47
N GLY A 96 -13.32 6.84 8.27
CA GLY A 96 -14.08 6.86 7.03
C GLY A 96 -14.99 5.65 6.80
N VAL A 97 -14.82 4.54 7.54
CA VAL A 97 -15.54 3.27 7.28
C VAL A 97 -17.06 3.44 7.24
N PRO A 98 -17.73 4.07 8.22
CA PRO A 98 -19.18 4.23 8.18
C PRO A 98 -19.67 4.97 6.92
N GLN A 99 -18.97 6.04 6.54
CA GLN A 99 -19.35 6.87 5.40
C GLN A 99 -19.06 6.18 4.05
N LEU A 100 -18.02 5.35 3.99
CA LEU A 100 -17.65 4.59 2.81
C LEU A 100 -18.59 3.39 2.59
N ASN A 101 -18.97 2.69 3.65
CA ASN A 101 -19.85 1.53 3.57
C ASN A 101 -21.25 1.88 3.03
N GLU A 102 -21.68 3.14 3.16
CA GLU A 102 -22.90 3.66 2.53
C GLU A 102 -22.79 3.84 1.00
N LYS A 103 -21.58 3.80 0.44
CA LYS A 103 -21.29 4.18 -0.96
C LYS A 103 -20.80 3.04 -1.84
N ILE A 104 -20.04 2.10 -1.27
CA ILE A 104 -19.46 0.97 -2.00
C ILE A 104 -19.52 -0.28 -1.11
N PRO A 105 -19.98 -1.44 -1.63
CA PRO A 105 -20.01 -2.66 -0.84
C PRO A 105 -18.61 -3.09 -0.40
N ILE A 106 -18.48 -3.53 0.86
CA ILE A 106 -17.26 -4.09 1.44
C ILE A 106 -17.53 -5.56 1.80
N ARG A 107 -16.67 -6.48 1.33
CA ARG A 107 -16.90 -7.93 1.49
C ARG A 107 -16.22 -8.50 2.73
N ASN A 108 -14.91 -8.29 2.86
CA ASN A 108 -14.12 -8.77 3.98
C ASN A 108 -13.53 -7.59 4.74
N PHE A 109 -13.64 -7.63 6.07
CA PHE A 109 -12.97 -6.72 6.99
C PHE A 109 -11.79 -7.44 7.59
N VAL A 110 -10.60 -6.87 7.46
CA VAL A 110 -9.34 -7.44 7.93
C VAL A 110 -8.75 -6.49 8.96
N ASP A 111 -8.51 -6.96 10.18
CA ASP A 111 -8.01 -6.14 11.29
C ASP A 111 -7.14 -6.97 12.27
N HIS A 112 -6.62 -6.32 13.31
CA HIS A 112 -5.82 -6.97 14.36
C HIS A 112 -6.64 -7.51 15.55
N GLY A 113 -7.97 -7.32 15.56
CA GLY A 113 -8.87 -7.81 16.61
C GLY A 113 -9.49 -6.71 17.46
N ASP A 114 -9.42 -6.84 18.78
CA ASP A 114 -9.99 -5.85 19.69
C ASP A 114 -9.07 -4.64 19.86
N SER A 115 -9.67 -3.47 20.07
CA SER A 115 -8.96 -2.23 20.42
C SER A 115 -8.21 -2.39 21.74
N VAL A 116 -6.97 -1.89 21.80
CA VAL A 116 -6.17 -1.81 23.03
C VAL A 116 -6.37 -0.48 23.75
N GLU A 117 -6.84 0.54 23.04
CA GLU A 117 -7.18 1.83 23.64
C GLU A 117 -8.55 1.81 24.30
N SER A 118 -8.65 2.55 25.41
CA SER A 118 -9.88 2.73 26.16
C SER A 118 -10.13 4.22 26.38
N GLY A 119 -11.41 4.60 26.40
CA GLY A 119 -11.81 6.00 26.51
C GLY A 119 -13.05 6.24 25.69
N LYS A 120 -13.78 7.31 25.98
CA LYS A 120 -15.06 7.60 25.32
C LYS A 120 -14.89 7.67 23.79
N ASP A 121 -13.90 8.43 23.34
CA ASP A 121 -13.72 8.71 21.90
C ASP A 121 -13.20 7.48 21.14
N ALA A 122 -12.19 6.79 21.68
CA ALA A 122 -11.70 5.52 21.14
C ALA A 122 -12.82 4.46 21.07
N ASN A 123 -13.62 4.32 22.14
CA ASN A 123 -14.74 3.39 22.17
C ASN A 123 -15.82 3.75 21.13
N VAL A 124 -16.15 5.04 20.95
CA VAL A 124 -17.13 5.47 19.95
C VAL A 124 -16.64 5.13 18.54
N LEU A 125 -15.37 5.42 18.25
CA LEU A 125 -14.77 5.18 16.95
C LEU A 125 -14.69 3.68 16.62
N PHE A 126 -14.13 2.87 17.53
CA PHE A 126 -14.04 1.42 17.35
C PHE A 126 -15.43 0.77 17.24
N ASN A 127 -16.40 1.18 18.07
CA ASN A 127 -17.76 0.63 17.98
C ASN A 127 -18.46 1.00 16.66
N ALA A 128 -18.20 2.19 16.11
CA ALA A 128 -18.73 2.59 14.81
C ALA A 128 -18.20 1.68 13.70
N TYR A 129 -16.91 1.36 13.70
CA TYR A 129 -16.30 0.37 12.80
C TYR A 129 -16.86 -1.04 13.00
N LYS A 130 -16.83 -1.51 14.25
CA LYS A 130 -17.28 -2.85 14.66
C LYS A 130 -18.72 -3.13 14.26
N ALA A 131 -19.60 -2.12 14.30
CA ALA A 131 -21.00 -2.25 13.88
C ALA A 131 -21.20 -2.62 12.39
N PHE A 132 -20.20 -2.39 11.54
CA PHE A 132 -20.16 -2.84 10.15
C PHE A 132 -19.35 -4.13 10.02
N ARG A 133 -18.16 -4.20 10.62
CA ARG A 133 -17.28 -5.36 10.56
C ARG A 133 -17.98 -6.64 11.06
N ASP A 134 -18.70 -6.58 12.18
CA ASP A 134 -19.39 -7.73 12.77
C ASP A 134 -20.60 -8.22 11.93
N LYS A 135 -21.05 -7.43 10.95
CA LYS A 135 -22.08 -7.85 9.97
C LYS A 135 -21.48 -8.41 8.68
N GLY A 136 -20.20 -8.14 8.42
CA GLY A 136 -19.46 -8.64 7.26
C GLY A 136 -18.68 -9.91 7.57
N ASN A 137 -17.87 -10.36 6.61
CA ASN A 137 -16.88 -11.41 6.89
C ASN A 137 -15.66 -10.78 7.56
N HIS A 138 -15.34 -11.21 8.79
CA HIS A 138 -14.21 -10.70 9.56
C HIS A 138 -13.03 -11.68 9.50
N ILE A 139 -11.84 -11.14 9.19
CA ILE A 139 -10.58 -11.86 9.16
C ILE A 139 -9.63 -11.15 10.13
N GLN A 140 -9.49 -11.68 11.33
CA GLN A 140 -8.44 -11.23 12.24
C GLN A 140 -7.11 -11.86 11.83
N VAL A 141 -6.13 -11.04 11.45
CA VAL A 141 -4.82 -11.52 10.98
C VAL A 141 -3.76 -11.49 12.06
N LYS A 142 -2.79 -12.40 11.94
CA LYS A 142 -1.60 -12.49 12.78
C LYS A 142 -0.33 -12.39 11.93
N PRO A 143 0.82 -12.01 12.51
CA PRO A 143 2.08 -12.04 11.78
C PRO A 143 2.36 -13.42 11.18
N GLY A 144 2.74 -13.46 9.91
CA GLY A 144 2.96 -14.70 9.14
C GLY A 144 1.76 -15.13 8.30
N ASP A 145 0.54 -14.65 8.59
CA ASP A 145 -0.64 -14.91 7.77
C ASP A 145 -0.52 -14.28 6.37
N THR A 146 -1.34 -14.75 5.44
CA THR A 146 -1.50 -14.12 4.12
C THR A 146 -2.94 -13.62 3.96
N ILE A 147 -3.11 -12.36 3.57
CA ILE A 147 -4.41 -11.82 3.18
C ILE A 147 -4.76 -12.38 1.79
N PRO A 148 -5.89 -13.07 1.60
CA PRO A 148 -6.12 -13.91 0.41
C PRO A 148 -6.59 -13.10 -0.82
N VAL A 149 -5.88 -12.03 -1.17
CA VAL A 149 -6.12 -11.24 -2.39
C VAL A 149 -5.64 -12.02 -3.61
N LYS A 150 -6.53 -12.40 -4.53
CA LYS A 150 -6.15 -13.27 -5.65
C LYS A 150 -5.12 -12.60 -6.57
N GLY A 151 -4.01 -13.29 -6.81
CA GLY A 151 -2.96 -12.84 -7.72
C GLY A 151 -1.88 -11.97 -7.05
N LEU A 152 -1.95 -11.76 -5.74
CA LEU A 152 -0.92 -11.11 -4.93
C LEU A 152 -0.52 -12.03 -3.78
N ASP A 153 0.74 -11.97 -3.36
CA ASP A 153 1.14 -12.45 -2.03
C ASP A 153 1.17 -11.26 -1.07
N VAL A 154 0.24 -11.25 -0.12
CA VAL A 154 0.10 -10.18 0.87
C VAL A 154 0.43 -10.76 2.24
N LYS A 155 1.71 -10.69 2.63
CA LYS A 155 2.25 -11.29 3.85
C LYS A 155 2.13 -10.32 5.03
N VAL A 156 1.41 -10.71 6.08
CA VAL A 156 1.29 -9.90 7.30
C VAL A 156 2.59 -9.98 8.11
N LEU A 157 3.15 -8.83 8.43
CA LEU A 157 4.43 -8.67 9.14
C LEU A 157 4.24 -8.27 10.61
N SER A 158 3.22 -7.47 10.88
CA SER A 158 2.84 -7.02 12.22
C SER A 158 1.32 -7.06 12.38
N SER A 159 0.84 -7.34 13.58
CA SER A 159 -0.58 -7.25 13.94
C SER A 159 -0.73 -7.44 15.45
N ALA A 160 -1.58 -6.65 16.10
CA ALA A 160 -1.87 -6.74 17.54
C ALA A 160 -0.60 -6.70 18.41
N GLY A 161 0.36 -5.87 18.01
CA GLY A 161 1.62 -5.66 18.72
C GLY A 161 2.65 -6.78 18.51
N GLU A 162 2.27 -7.87 17.84
CA GLU A 162 3.16 -8.98 17.50
C GLU A 162 3.80 -8.76 16.12
N LEU A 163 4.95 -9.39 15.89
CA LEU A 163 5.73 -9.30 14.66
C LEU A 163 6.11 -10.69 14.14
N ILE A 164 6.49 -10.78 12.86
CA ILE A 164 7.04 -12.02 12.32
C ILE A 164 8.30 -12.46 13.09
N ALA A 165 8.33 -13.73 13.48
CA ALA A 165 9.42 -14.29 14.27
C ALA A 165 10.65 -14.64 13.41
N SER A 166 10.42 -15.06 12.16
CA SER A 166 11.45 -15.51 11.23
C SER A 166 11.57 -14.58 10.02
N PRO A 167 12.77 -14.45 9.43
CA PRO A 167 12.94 -13.67 8.21
C PRO A 167 12.12 -14.26 7.06
N LEU A 168 11.65 -13.39 6.17
CA LEU A 168 11.07 -13.77 4.89
C LEU A 168 12.12 -14.45 4.00
N ALA A 169 11.65 -15.16 2.97
CA ALA A 169 12.53 -15.79 1.99
C ALA A 169 13.47 -14.75 1.35
N GLY A 170 14.77 -15.04 1.35
CA GLY A 170 15.80 -14.14 0.83
C GLY A 170 16.23 -13.00 1.78
N ALA A 171 15.59 -12.87 2.96
CA ALA A 171 15.97 -11.92 3.99
C ALA A 171 16.88 -12.56 5.06
N GLY A 172 17.07 -11.88 6.19
CA GLY A 172 17.83 -12.39 7.35
C GLY A 172 19.29 -11.93 7.43
N GLN A 173 19.71 -11.01 6.57
CA GLN A 173 21.06 -10.43 6.64
C GLN A 173 21.21 -9.56 7.89
N PRO A 174 22.39 -9.49 8.52
CA PRO A 174 22.67 -8.57 9.61
C PRO A 174 22.40 -7.12 9.19
N ASN A 175 21.83 -6.33 10.09
CA ASN A 175 21.62 -4.91 9.84
C ASN A 175 22.66 -4.08 10.63
N PRO A 176 23.60 -3.40 9.93
CA PRO A 176 24.69 -2.67 10.58
C PRO A 176 24.21 -1.44 11.38
N GLU A 177 23.02 -0.90 11.06
CA GLU A 177 22.47 0.29 11.72
C GLU A 177 21.95 -0.01 13.13
N CYS A 178 21.76 -1.28 13.50
CA CYS A 178 21.19 -1.66 14.79
C CYS A 178 22.02 -1.18 15.99
N ALA A 179 23.35 -1.03 15.82
CA ALA A 179 24.24 -0.61 16.90
C ALA A 179 24.02 0.84 17.35
N ALA A 180 23.51 1.70 16.45
CA ALA A 180 23.24 3.11 16.73
C ALA A 180 21.79 3.37 17.20
N PHE A 181 20.98 2.32 17.34
CA PHE A 181 19.57 2.47 17.68
C PHE A 181 19.37 3.08 19.07
N GLN A 182 18.55 4.13 19.12
CA GLN A 182 18.07 4.72 20.37
C GLN A 182 16.62 4.31 20.57
N LYS A 183 16.37 3.57 21.65
CA LYS A 183 15.03 3.09 21.96
C LYS A 183 14.17 4.23 22.50
N HIS A 184 12.95 4.38 21.97
CA HIS A 184 11.94 5.27 22.51
C HIS A 184 11.14 4.59 23.62
N ASP A 185 10.29 5.34 24.33
CA ASP A 185 9.33 4.72 25.23
C ASP A 185 8.41 3.76 24.47
N ALA A 186 7.94 2.72 25.17
CA ALA A 186 7.01 1.77 24.57
C ALA A 186 5.69 2.47 24.27
N ASP A 187 5.27 2.40 23.01
CA ASP A 187 3.97 2.89 22.59
C ASP A 187 2.88 1.87 22.93
N ALA A 188 1.93 2.29 23.77
CA ALA A 188 0.78 1.50 24.20
C ALA A 188 -0.50 1.84 23.42
N THR A 189 -0.42 2.73 22.43
CA THR A 189 -1.54 3.15 21.58
C THR A 189 -1.83 2.13 20.47
N GLU A 190 -2.89 2.40 19.72
CA GLU A 190 -3.27 1.65 18.52
C GLU A 190 -2.18 1.64 17.44
N ASN A 191 -1.32 2.66 17.36
CA ASN A 191 -0.24 2.73 16.36
C ASN A 191 0.68 1.50 16.40
N ALA A 192 1.10 1.09 17.60
CA ALA A 192 1.93 -0.09 17.80
C ALA A 192 1.22 -1.42 17.48
N GLN A 193 -0.11 -1.40 17.29
CA GLN A 193 -0.92 -2.57 16.94
C GLN A 193 -1.08 -2.76 15.42
N SER A 194 -0.60 -1.79 14.62
CA SER A 194 -0.81 -1.71 13.18
C SER A 194 -0.62 -3.04 12.44
N VAL A 195 -1.63 -3.41 11.65
CA VAL A 195 -1.53 -4.47 10.64
C VAL A 195 -0.62 -3.98 9.52
N GLY A 196 0.66 -4.34 9.61
CA GLY A 196 1.66 -4.08 8.58
C GLY A 196 1.86 -5.30 7.70
N PHE A 197 2.08 -5.10 6.41
CA PHE A 197 2.19 -6.18 5.42
C PHE A 197 3.16 -5.85 4.28
N LEU A 198 3.66 -6.90 3.64
CA LEU A 198 4.41 -6.84 2.39
C LEU A 198 3.53 -7.39 1.25
N VAL A 199 3.32 -6.59 0.21
CA VAL A 199 2.73 -7.04 -1.06
C VAL A 199 3.84 -7.43 -2.02
N THR A 200 3.78 -8.66 -2.54
CA THR A 200 4.66 -9.15 -3.60
C THR A 200 3.83 -9.48 -4.84
N PHE A 201 4.26 -8.97 -5.99
CA PHE A 201 3.70 -9.27 -7.31
C PHE A 201 4.82 -9.60 -8.31
N GLY A 202 5.08 -10.89 -8.53
CA GLY A 202 6.30 -11.32 -9.21
C GLY A 202 7.52 -10.83 -8.44
N ASP A 203 8.41 -10.09 -9.10
CA ASP A 203 9.60 -9.52 -8.48
C ASP A 203 9.33 -8.17 -7.78
N PHE A 204 8.17 -7.53 -8.01
CA PHE A 204 7.81 -6.26 -7.37
C PHE A 204 7.44 -6.46 -5.90
N ARG A 205 7.96 -5.59 -5.03
CA ARG A 205 7.71 -5.61 -3.57
C ARG A 205 7.33 -4.22 -3.04
N MET A 206 6.17 -4.10 -2.40
CA MET A 206 5.74 -2.88 -1.71
C MET A 206 5.36 -3.19 -0.26
N ILE A 207 5.84 -2.35 0.67
CA ILE A 207 5.55 -2.49 2.09
C ILE A 207 4.70 -1.31 2.60
N ASP A 208 3.74 -1.65 3.46
CA ASP A 208 2.86 -0.72 4.17
C ASP A 208 2.77 -1.20 5.62
N LEU A 209 3.21 -0.36 6.56
CA LEU A 209 3.23 -0.70 7.98
C LEU A 209 2.17 0.10 8.77
N GLY A 210 1.29 0.85 8.09
CA GLY A 210 0.44 1.85 8.73
C GLY A 210 1.27 2.78 9.60
N ASP A 211 0.90 2.89 10.87
CA ASP A 211 1.53 3.79 11.84
C ASP A 211 2.44 3.05 12.83
N LEU A 212 2.98 1.89 12.41
CA LEU A 212 3.89 1.10 13.23
C LEU A 212 5.05 1.96 13.76
N THR A 213 5.32 1.86 15.05
CA THR A 213 6.20 2.81 15.74
C THR A 213 7.65 2.37 15.81
N TRP A 214 8.52 3.35 16.03
CA TRP A 214 9.99 3.27 16.08
C TRP A 214 10.56 1.97 16.65
N ASN A 215 10.10 1.55 17.83
CA ASN A 215 10.59 0.33 18.49
C ASN A 215 10.14 -0.96 17.79
N LYS A 216 8.91 -0.97 17.26
CA LYS A 216 8.37 -2.13 16.53
C LYS A 216 9.02 -2.27 15.15
N GLU A 217 9.29 -1.16 14.49
CA GLU A 217 10.07 -1.13 13.26
C GLU A 217 11.47 -1.71 13.47
N TYR A 218 12.16 -1.31 14.54
CA TYR A 218 13.44 -1.88 14.93
C TYR A 218 13.36 -3.41 15.09
N ASP A 219 12.35 -3.91 15.80
CA ASP A 219 12.19 -5.35 16.04
C ASP A 219 11.92 -6.15 14.74
N LEU A 220 11.49 -5.51 13.65
CA LEU A 220 11.37 -6.14 12.32
C LEU A 220 12.72 -6.27 11.60
N VAL A 221 13.69 -5.41 11.90
CA VAL A 221 14.92 -5.29 11.11
C VAL A 221 16.22 -5.46 11.89
N CYS A 222 16.13 -5.69 13.20
CA CYS A 222 17.27 -5.87 14.10
C CYS A 222 17.14 -7.13 14.97
N PRO A 223 18.27 -7.82 15.28
CA PRO A 223 19.62 -7.60 14.75
C PRO A 223 19.80 -8.04 13.28
N ILE A 224 18.78 -8.69 12.72
CA ILE A 224 18.74 -9.13 11.32
C ILE A 224 17.56 -8.48 10.62
N ASN A 225 17.75 -8.11 9.36
CA ASN A 225 16.68 -7.61 8.50
C ASN A 225 15.72 -8.76 8.16
N LYS A 226 14.56 -8.86 8.83
CA LYS A 226 13.58 -9.94 8.57
C LYS A 226 12.76 -9.73 7.30
N ILE A 227 12.79 -8.53 6.73
CA ILE A 227 11.94 -8.15 5.58
C ILE A 227 12.71 -8.33 4.27
N GLY A 228 13.96 -7.85 4.23
CA GLY A 228 14.73 -7.68 3.01
C GLY A 228 14.37 -6.38 2.27
N PRO A 229 15.00 -6.11 1.11
CA PRO A 229 14.74 -4.91 0.34
C PRO A 229 13.33 -4.89 -0.26
N VAL A 230 12.82 -3.69 -0.56
CA VAL A 230 11.51 -3.46 -1.20
C VAL A 230 11.65 -2.44 -2.32
N ASP A 231 10.77 -2.45 -3.31
CA ASP A 231 10.77 -1.43 -4.36
C ASP A 231 10.11 -0.14 -3.87
N VAL A 232 9.00 -0.28 -3.16
CA VAL A 232 8.20 0.85 -2.68
C VAL A 232 7.94 0.76 -1.18
N PHE A 233 8.23 1.84 -0.48
CA PHE A 233 7.87 2.04 0.93
C PHE A 233 6.72 3.06 1.02
N LEU A 234 5.56 2.64 1.52
CA LEU A 234 4.58 3.60 2.01
C LEU A 234 5.06 4.08 3.38
N VAL A 235 5.45 5.36 3.45
CA VAL A 235 6.08 5.95 4.63
C VAL A 235 5.18 5.79 5.84
N SER A 236 5.73 5.23 6.92
CA SER A 236 4.97 4.92 8.13
C SER A 236 4.52 6.19 8.84
N HIS A 237 3.34 6.15 9.45
CA HIS A 237 2.83 7.22 10.31
C HIS A 237 2.85 8.59 9.65
N HIS A 238 2.59 8.61 8.33
CA HIS A 238 2.56 9.78 7.46
C HIS A 238 3.88 10.58 7.44
N GLY A 239 4.99 9.98 7.87
CA GLY A 239 6.27 10.66 8.02
C GLY A 239 6.39 11.49 9.29
N ILE A 240 5.83 11.01 10.42
CA ILE A 240 6.09 11.54 11.76
C ILE A 240 7.29 10.76 12.37
N ASP A 241 8.09 11.46 13.18
CA ASP A 241 9.31 10.96 13.82
C ASP A 241 9.09 9.93 14.96
N ALA A 242 7.83 9.58 15.23
CA ALA A 242 7.50 8.44 16.09
C ALA A 242 7.73 7.09 15.38
N SER A 243 8.10 7.12 14.11
CA SER A 243 8.27 6.00 13.17
C SER A 243 9.39 6.33 12.18
N ASN A 244 9.59 5.49 11.17
CA ASN A 244 10.58 5.65 10.10
C ASN A 244 12.02 5.61 10.60
N SER A 245 12.34 4.74 11.56
CA SER A 245 13.70 4.58 12.09
C SER A 245 14.73 4.37 10.97
N PRO A 246 15.96 4.92 11.09
CA PRO A 246 17.02 4.70 10.10
C PRO A 246 17.30 3.20 9.87
N GLN A 247 17.20 2.40 10.94
CA GLN A 247 17.36 0.95 10.91
C GLN A 247 16.35 0.30 9.95
N LEU A 248 15.11 0.79 9.92
CA LEU A 248 14.09 0.31 8.99
C LEU A 248 14.31 0.87 7.60
N VAL A 249 14.36 2.19 7.46
CA VAL A 249 14.37 2.87 6.14
C VAL A 249 15.57 2.42 5.30
N HIS A 250 16.76 2.32 5.90
CA HIS A 250 17.95 1.84 5.20
C HIS A 250 17.91 0.33 4.94
N ALA A 251 17.35 -0.48 5.84
CA ALA A 251 17.22 -1.93 5.65
C ALA A 251 16.22 -2.30 4.54
N LEU A 252 15.17 -1.50 4.37
CA LEU A 252 14.23 -1.62 3.25
C LEU A 252 14.88 -1.22 1.92
N ALA A 253 15.88 -0.33 1.95
CA ALA A 253 16.58 0.22 0.79
C ALA A 253 15.62 0.52 -0.40
N PRO A 254 14.52 1.27 -0.16
CA PRO A 254 13.47 1.45 -1.15
C PRO A 254 13.96 2.24 -2.36
N ARG A 255 13.43 1.95 -3.54
CA ARG A 255 13.68 2.77 -4.74
C ARG A 255 12.79 3.99 -4.75
N VAL A 256 11.57 3.82 -4.25
CA VAL A 256 10.57 4.87 -4.15
C VAL A 256 9.96 4.83 -2.77
N ALA A 257 9.76 6.01 -2.19
CA ALA A 257 8.92 6.18 -1.01
C ALA A 257 7.69 7.02 -1.38
N ILE A 258 6.53 6.67 -0.84
CA ILE A 258 5.29 7.44 -0.98
C ILE A 258 4.84 7.88 0.40
N MET A 259 4.76 9.19 0.62
CA MET A 259 4.33 9.76 1.89
C MET A 259 2.86 10.18 1.81
N ASN A 260 2.03 9.58 2.66
CA ASN A 260 0.61 9.86 2.81
C ASN A 260 0.33 11.00 3.81
N ASN A 261 1.16 12.03 3.80
CA ASN A 261 0.99 13.20 4.66
C ASN A 261 -0.15 14.11 4.15
N GLY A 262 -0.63 14.95 5.06
CA GLY A 262 -1.48 16.10 4.78
C GLY A 262 -0.70 17.41 4.83
N PRO A 263 -1.38 18.54 4.68
CA PRO A 263 -0.74 19.85 4.79
C PRO A 263 -0.20 20.11 6.20
N ARG A 264 -0.86 19.56 7.22
CA ARG A 264 -0.58 19.82 8.65
C ARG A 264 -0.45 18.57 9.52
N LYS A 265 -0.53 17.36 8.94
CA LYS A 265 -0.29 16.10 9.64
C LYS A 265 0.70 15.26 8.82
N GLY A 266 1.76 14.77 9.46
CA GLY A 266 2.86 14.09 8.77
C GLY A 266 3.84 15.05 8.09
N GLY A 267 4.78 14.49 7.33
CA GLY A 267 5.81 15.24 6.62
C GLY A 267 6.74 16.02 7.55
N ALA A 268 7.15 15.41 8.66
CA ALA A 268 8.11 16.02 9.56
C ALA A 268 9.45 16.26 8.82
N PRO A 269 10.10 17.43 8.99
CA PRO A 269 11.33 17.77 8.28
C PRO A 269 12.42 16.71 8.41
N ASP A 270 12.66 16.23 9.63
CA ASP A 270 13.73 15.26 9.93
C ASP A 270 13.44 13.89 9.31
N THR A 271 12.18 13.44 9.38
CA THR A 271 11.74 12.20 8.73
C THR A 271 11.82 12.29 7.22
N TRP A 272 11.42 13.42 6.63
CA TRP A 272 11.57 13.66 5.19
C TRP A 272 13.05 13.60 4.79
N GLN A 273 13.93 14.26 5.55
CA GLN A 273 15.36 14.29 5.27
C GLN A 273 15.98 12.90 5.35
N LEU A 274 15.67 12.13 6.39
CA LEU A 274 16.13 10.75 6.55
C LEU A 274 15.73 9.87 5.36
N ILE A 275 14.48 9.97 4.92
CA ILE A 275 14.00 9.16 3.79
C ILE A 275 14.67 9.64 2.50
N HIS A 276 14.71 10.96 2.26
CA HIS A 276 15.35 11.55 1.10
C HIS A 276 16.82 11.09 0.94
N ASP A 277 17.55 11.01 2.05
CA ASP A 277 18.95 10.62 2.06
C ASP A 277 19.17 9.09 2.13
N SER A 278 18.09 8.30 2.14
CA SER A 278 18.17 6.85 2.21
C SER A 278 18.95 6.27 1.02
N PRO A 279 19.94 5.39 1.27
CA PRO A 279 20.76 4.82 0.21
C PRO A 279 19.93 4.11 -0.87
N GLY A 280 20.08 4.54 -2.12
CA GLY A 280 19.42 3.94 -3.27
C GLY A 280 18.01 4.46 -3.57
N LEU A 281 17.50 5.39 -2.76
CA LEU A 281 16.25 6.08 -3.06
C LEU A 281 16.40 6.89 -4.36
N GLN A 282 15.42 6.76 -5.25
CA GLN A 282 15.35 7.50 -6.50
C GLN A 282 14.40 8.69 -6.38
N ASP A 283 13.24 8.50 -5.75
CA ASP A 283 12.24 9.55 -5.56
C ASP A 283 11.42 9.34 -4.28
N LEU A 284 11.16 10.44 -3.58
CA LEU A 284 10.15 10.54 -2.53
C LEU A 284 8.94 11.26 -3.12
N TRP A 285 7.79 10.59 -3.20
CA TRP A 285 6.53 11.19 -3.64
C TRP A 285 5.68 11.56 -2.44
N GLN A 286 4.91 12.64 -2.52
CA GLN A 286 4.05 13.09 -1.42
C GLN A 286 2.60 13.29 -1.90
N LEU A 287 1.64 12.87 -1.07
CA LEU A 287 0.24 13.22 -1.30
C LEU A 287 0.01 14.71 -1.12
N HIS A 288 0.71 15.35 -0.19
CA HIS A 288 0.50 16.75 0.11
C HIS A 288 1.81 17.50 0.34
N PHE A 289 1.85 18.79 0.00
CA PHE A 289 2.89 19.69 0.47
C PHE A 289 2.76 19.84 1.99
N ALA A 290 3.81 19.50 2.75
CA ALA A 290 3.85 19.61 4.20
C ALA A 290 4.25 21.04 4.60
N ILE A 291 3.35 21.80 5.22
CA ILE A 291 3.59 23.21 5.56
C ILE A 291 4.78 23.37 6.52
N ALA A 292 4.91 22.46 7.49
CA ALA A 292 5.99 22.50 8.48
C ALA A 292 7.39 22.30 7.86
N GLY A 293 7.48 21.57 6.73
CA GLY A 293 8.73 21.32 6.01
C GLY A 293 9.26 22.53 5.24
N GLY A 294 8.43 23.55 4.99
CA GLY A 294 8.77 24.63 4.08
C GLY A 294 9.10 24.10 2.68
N LYS A 295 9.82 24.87 1.87
CA LYS A 295 10.24 24.39 0.54
C LYS A 295 11.36 23.36 0.60
N GLU A 296 12.05 23.29 1.74
CA GLU A 296 13.34 22.63 1.88
C GLU A 296 13.17 21.15 2.24
N HIS A 297 12.07 20.79 2.91
CA HIS A 297 11.73 19.42 3.28
C HIS A 297 10.41 19.00 2.64
N ASN A 298 10.33 19.26 1.33
CA ASN A 298 9.28 18.77 0.46
C ASN A 298 9.93 18.37 -0.88
N SER A 299 9.36 17.36 -1.51
CA SER A 299 9.74 16.95 -2.86
C SER A 299 9.44 18.05 -3.87
N SER A 300 10.03 17.95 -5.06
CA SER A 300 9.69 18.89 -6.14
C SER A 300 8.18 18.91 -6.42
N ASP A 301 7.64 20.06 -6.85
CA ASP A 301 6.21 20.24 -7.17
C ASP A 301 5.66 19.07 -8.01
N THR A 302 6.44 18.62 -8.98
CA THR A 302 6.12 17.50 -9.86
C THR A 302 5.72 16.21 -9.12
N LEU A 303 6.36 15.93 -7.99
CA LEU A 303 6.19 14.72 -7.18
C LEU A 303 5.17 14.89 -6.04
N ILE A 304 4.52 16.06 -5.94
CA ILE A 304 3.50 16.35 -4.94
C ILE A 304 2.11 16.36 -5.60
N ALA A 305 1.20 15.51 -5.10
CA ALA A 305 -0.15 15.41 -5.65
C ALA A 305 -1.00 16.64 -5.31
N ASN A 306 -0.88 17.19 -4.10
CA ASN A 306 -1.64 18.35 -3.64
C ASN A 306 -0.70 19.42 -3.05
N VAL A 307 -0.56 20.55 -3.74
CA VAL A 307 0.41 21.60 -3.37
C VAL A 307 -0.23 22.75 -2.57
N ASP A 308 -1.55 22.88 -2.67
CA ASP A 308 -2.34 23.87 -1.95
C ASP A 308 -3.00 23.22 -0.73
N GLU A 309 -3.09 23.93 0.39
CA GLU A 309 -3.74 23.44 1.61
C GLU A 309 -5.23 23.11 1.41
N ILE A 310 -5.94 23.93 0.62
CA ILE A 310 -7.29 23.62 0.16
C ILE A 310 -7.15 22.94 -1.19
N CYS A 311 -7.34 21.62 -1.21
CA CYS A 311 -7.03 20.81 -2.37
C CYS A 311 -8.25 20.10 -2.96
N GLU A 312 -8.08 19.59 -4.19
CA GLU A 312 -9.07 18.74 -4.85
C GLU A 312 -8.96 17.25 -4.46
N GLY A 313 -7.97 16.87 -3.63
CA GLY A 313 -7.74 15.48 -3.25
C GLY A 313 -7.20 14.63 -4.38
N LYS A 314 -6.16 15.13 -5.07
CA LYS A 314 -5.43 14.37 -6.09
C LYS A 314 -4.69 13.20 -5.43
N TRP A 315 -4.35 12.20 -6.23
CA TRP A 315 -3.77 10.93 -5.80
C TRP A 315 -2.53 10.61 -6.60
N LEU A 316 -1.72 9.71 -6.06
CA LEU A 316 -0.60 9.09 -6.75
C LEU A 316 -1.04 7.69 -7.17
N LYS A 317 -0.86 7.35 -8.45
CA LYS A 317 -1.12 6.01 -8.97
C LYS A 317 0.18 5.34 -9.32
N LEU A 318 0.40 4.14 -8.80
CA LEU A 318 1.46 3.24 -9.19
C LEU A 318 0.89 2.09 -10.03
N VAL A 319 1.63 1.69 -11.07
CA VAL A 319 1.33 0.48 -11.85
C VAL A 319 2.57 -0.39 -11.87
N ALA A 320 2.49 -1.57 -11.26
CA ALA A 320 3.59 -2.53 -11.17
C ALA A 320 3.41 -3.72 -12.11
N HIS A 321 4.53 -4.18 -12.66
CA HIS A 321 4.65 -5.36 -13.50
C HIS A 321 5.32 -6.49 -12.72
N SER A 322 5.09 -7.73 -13.15
CA SER A 322 5.62 -8.90 -12.46
C SER A 322 7.15 -9.04 -12.56
N ASP A 323 7.81 -8.28 -13.41
CA ASP A 323 9.27 -8.24 -13.54
C ASP A 323 9.93 -7.24 -12.57
N GLY A 324 9.16 -6.63 -11.66
CA GLY A 324 9.67 -5.64 -10.71
C GLY A 324 9.77 -4.23 -11.26
N SER A 325 9.46 -4.01 -12.55
CA SER A 325 9.30 -2.65 -13.08
C SER A 325 7.97 -2.05 -12.65
N PHE A 326 7.94 -0.72 -12.50
CA PHE A 326 6.70 -0.01 -12.17
C PHE A 326 6.75 1.44 -12.66
N THR A 327 5.58 2.07 -12.74
CA THR A 327 5.45 3.52 -12.96
C THR A 327 4.77 4.18 -11.78
N VAL A 328 5.05 5.46 -11.54
CA VAL A 328 4.28 6.31 -10.62
C VAL A 328 3.81 7.54 -11.38
N THR A 329 2.51 7.81 -11.32
CA THR A 329 1.81 8.90 -12.01
C THR A 329 1.15 9.81 -10.98
N ASN A 330 1.40 11.11 -11.08
CA ASN A 330 0.70 12.12 -10.30
C ASN A 330 -0.59 12.56 -10.99
N SER A 331 -1.74 12.37 -10.35
CA SER A 331 -3.04 12.64 -10.97
C SER A 331 -3.33 14.13 -11.17
N ARG A 332 -2.62 15.03 -10.48
CA ARG A 332 -2.71 16.49 -10.64
C ARG A 332 -2.13 16.95 -11.97
N ASN A 333 -0.85 16.67 -12.19
CA ASN A 333 -0.06 17.23 -13.30
C ASN A 333 0.21 16.22 -14.43
N LYS A 334 -0.24 14.97 -14.28
CA LYS A 334 -0.05 13.86 -15.23
C LYS A 334 1.41 13.49 -15.47
N TYR A 335 2.33 14.00 -14.66
CA TYR A 335 3.71 13.55 -14.69
C TYR A 335 3.76 12.07 -14.30
N GLU A 336 4.54 11.32 -15.06
CA GLU A 336 4.76 9.90 -14.87
C GLU A 336 6.26 9.63 -14.91
N LYS A 337 6.74 8.80 -13.98
CA LYS A 337 8.11 8.30 -13.98
C LYS A 337 8.08 6.78 -13.97
N ALA A 338 8.89 6.18 -14.84
CA ALA A 338 9.08 4.75 -14.92
C ALA A 338 10.35 4.32 -14.18
N TYR A 339 10.25 3.18 -13.53
CA TYR A 339 11.29 2.55 -12.71
C TYR A 339 11.53 1.16 -13.29
N PRO A 340 12.69 0.89 -13.93
CA PRO A 340 12.98 -0.41 -14.56
C PRO A 340 13.11 -1.54 -13.53
N PRO A 341 13.21 -2.82 -13.88
CA PRO A 341 13.54 -3.87 -12.92
C PRO A 341 14.85 -3.60 -12.15
N ARG A 342 14.99 -4.17 -10.94
CA ARG A 342 16.21 -4.07 -10.12
C ARG A 342 17.38 -4.85 -10.68
#